data_AF-A0A410VDW0-F1
#
_entry.id   AF-A0A410VDW0-F1
#
_cell.length_a   1.000
_cell.length_b   1.000
_cell.length_c   1.000
_cell.angle_alpha   90.00
_cell.angle_beta   90.00
_cell.angle_gamma   90.00
#
_symmetry.space_group_name_H-M   'P 1'
#
loop_
_entity.id
_entity.type
_entity.pdbx_description
1 polymer ?
#
loop_
_entity_poly.entity_id
_entity_poly.type
_entity_poly.pdbx_seq_one_letter_code
_entity_poly.pdbx_strand_id
1 'polypeptide(L)'
;MKPRMNFYQAAPETMKALMALEEQIQSTGLEKSLIELVKIRASQINGCAFCINMHTEDARKRGETEQRIYLLNAWRESPLYTERERAALAWTEAVTLIAETHAPDDVYEEIRGQFSDAETVNLTMLIGAINAWNRLAIAFRAVHPVKVKASVA
;
A
#
# COMPACT_ATOMS: atom_id res chain seq x y z
N MET A 1 -14.06 -9.91 15.41
CA MET A 1 -13.09 -8.94 15.99
C MET A 1 -13.86 -7.69 16.42
N LYS A 2 -13.45 -6.99 17.49
CA LYS A 2 -14.02 -5.70 17.91
C LYS A 2 -12.97 -4.59 17.79
N PRO A 3 -13.31 -3.38 17.31
CA PRO A 3 -12.40 -2.23 17.34
C PRO A 3 -11.99 -1.88 18.77
N ARG A 4 -10.74 -1.45 18.97
CA ARG A 4 -10.26 -0.94 20.26
C ARG A 4 -10.68 0.52 20.50
N MET A 5 -10.70 1.32 19.44
CA MET A 5 -11.02 2.75 19.48
C MET A 5 -11.34 3.27 18.07
N ASN A 6 -12.18 4.30 17.97
CA ASN A 6 -12.32 5.09 16.76
C ASN A 6 -11.25 6.20 16.73
N PHE A 7 -10.12 5.94 16.09
CA PHE A 7 -9.00 6.89 16.04
C PHE A 7 -9.29 8.14 15.20
N TYR A 8 -10.27 8.11 14.28
CA TYR A 8 -10.74 9.31 13.59
C TYR A 8 -11.45 10.28 14.53
N GLN A 9 -12.24 9.77 15.46
CA GLN A 9 -12.92 10.60 16.46
C GLN A 9 -12.00 11.02 17.60
N ALA A 10 -11.04 10.17 17.99
CA ALA A 10 -10.12 10.46 19.07
C ALA A 10 -9.11 11.56 18.72
N ALA A 11 -8.70 11.68 17.45
CA ALA A 11 -7.72 12.67 17.00
C ALA A 11 -8.04 13.20 15.58
N PRO A 12 -9.14 13.95 15.39
CA PRO A 12 -9.63 14.33 14.07
C PRO A 12 -8.64 15.20 13.28
N GLU A 13 -7.99 16.18 13.91
CA GLU A 13 -7.03 17.05 13.22
C GLU A 13 -5.77 16.30 12.77
N THR A 14 -5.27 15.37 13.59
CA THR A 14 -4.15 14.50 13.22
C THR A 14 -4.52 13.61 12.05
N MET A 15 -5.71 13.02 12.07
CA MET A 15 -6.19 12.19 10.96
C MET A 15 -6.42 12.99 9.68
N LYS A 16 -6.90 14.23 9.79
CA LYS A 16 -7.06 15.14 8.66
C LYS A 16 -5.72 15.44 7.98
N ALA A 17 -4.64 15.61 8.73
CA ALA A 17 -3.30 15.79 8.16
C ALA A 17 -2.84 14.56 7.36
N LEU A 18 -3.07 13.35 7.88
CA LEU A 18 -2.75 12.11 7.15
C LEU A 18 -3.60 11.94 5.88
N MET A 19 -4.87 12.34 5.92
CA MET A 19 -5.75 12.34 4.75
C MET A 19 -5.31 13.37 3.69
N ALA A 20 -4.83 14.55 4.10
CA ALA A 20 -4.30 15.55 3.18
C ALA A 20 -3.02 15.06 2.47
N LEU A 21 -2.16 14.32 3.18
CA LEU A 21 -1.02 13.65 2.57
C LEU A 21 -1.46 12.63 1.51
N GLU A 22 -2.48 11.83 1.81
CA GLU A 22 -3.04 10.88 0.85
C GLU A 22 -3.58 11.59 -0.40
N GLU A 23 -4.34 12.67 -0.24
CA GLU A 23 -4.83 13.48 -1.36
C GLU A 23 -3.68 14.05 -2.20
N GLN A 24 -2.63 14.55 -1.56
CA GLN A 24 -1.45 15.04 -2.26
C GLN A 24 -0.75 13.92 -3.02
N ILE A 25 -0.61 12.72 -2.45
CA ILE A 25 -0.02 11.57 -3.17
C ILE A 25 -0.83 11.25 -4.44
N GLN A 26 -2.16 11.37 -4.37
CA GLN A 26 -3.02 11.18 -5.54
C GLN A 26 -2.81 12.26 -6.63
N SER A 27 -2.23 13.42 -6.33
CA SER A 27 -1.96 14.48 -7.32
C SER A 27 -0.54 14.43 -7.91
N THR A 28 0.33 13.53 -7.45
CA THR A 28 1.76 13.49 -7.81
C THR A 28 2.08 13.03 -9.24
N GLY A 29 1.08 12.54 -9.97
CA GLY A 29 1.27 11.95 -11.31
C GLY A 29 1.67 10.46 -11.29
N LEU A 30 1.91 9.86 -10.12
CA LEU A 30 2.07 8.41 -10.00
C LEU A 30 0.81 7.68 -10.51
N GLU A 31 1.05 6.57 -11.20
CA GLU A 31 0.02 5.78 -11.84
C GLU A 31 -0.96 5.23 -10.78
N LYS A 32 -2.26 5.37 -11.05
CA LYS A 32 -3.30 4.95 -10.09
C LYS A 32 -3.29 3.46 -9.79
N SER A 33 -2.88 2.64 -10.76
CA SER A 33 -2.65 1.20 -10.58
C SER A 33 -1.45 0.95 -9.68
N LEU A 34 -0.31 1.59 -9.95
CA LEU A 34 0.92 1.46 -9.17
C LEU A 34 0.70 1.84 -7.71
N ILE A 35 -0.04 2.92 -7.46
CA ILE A 35 -0.39 3.35 -6.10
C ILE A 35 -1.08 2.23 -5.32
N GLU A 36 -2.07 1.55 -5.91
CA GLU A 36 -2.77 0.48 -5.20
C GLU A 36 -1.90 -0.77 -5.02
N LEU A 37 -1.04 -1.12 -5.98
CA LEU A 37 -0.09 -2.23 -5.83
C LEU A 37 0.85 -2.02 -4.64
N VAL A 38 1.45 -0.83 -4.55
CA VAL A 38 2.31 -0.45 -3.43
C VAL A 38 1.56 -0.56 -2.10
N LYS A 39 0.32 -0.04 -2.06
CA LYS A 39 -0.49 -0.07 -0.84
C LYS A 39 -0.87 -1.49 -0.42
N ILE A 40 -1.25 -2.34 -1.38
CA ILE A 40 -1.57 -3.74 -1.11
C ILE A 40 -0.30 -4.45 -0.61
N ARG A 41 0.84 -4.30 -1.28
CA ARG A 41 2.07 -5.01 -0.94
C ARG A 41 2.59 -4.63 0.45
N ALA A 42 2.68 -3.34 0.76
CA ALA A 42 3.05 -2.88 2.10
C ALA A 42 2.09 -3.42 3.17
N SER A 43 0.78 -3.42 2.88
CA SER A 43 -0.24 -3.93 3.79
C SER A 43 -0.17 -5.45 4.01
N GLN A 44 0.22 -6.23 2.98
CA GLN A 44 0.48 -7.67 3.10
C GLN A 44 1.65 -7.93 4.04
N ILE A 45 2.75 -7.21 3.89
CA ILE A 45 3.94 -7.33 4.75
C ILE A 45 3.59 -7.00 6.20
N ASN A 46 2.88 -5.90 6.44
CA ASN A 46 2.48 -5.47 7.77
C ASN A 46 1.31 -6.29 8.37
N GLY A 47 0.62 -7.12 7.58
CA GLY A 47 -0.55 -7.88 8.05
C GLY A 47 -1.81 -7.03 8.32
N CYS A 48 -1.98 -5.89 7.62
CA CYS A 48 -3.17 -5.04 7.79
C CYS A 48 -4.36 -5.58 6.97
N ALA A 49 -5.16 -6.50 7.52
CA ALA A 49 -6.34 -7.04 6.84
C ALA A 49 -7.33 -5.96 6.37
N PHE A 50 -7.50 -4.88 7.16
CA PHE A 50 -8.34 -3.74 6.79
C PHE A 50 -7.87 -3.07 5.51
N CYS A 51 -6.58 -2.76 5.45
CA CYS A 51 -5.95 -2.08 4.34
C CYS A 51 -5.89 -2.98 3.10
N ILE A 52 -5.61 -4.28 3.27
CA ILE A 52 -5.65 -5.25 2.16
C ILE A 52 -7.04 -5.30 1.54
N ASN A 53 -8.11 -5.39 2.34
CA ASN A 53 -9.48 -5.38 1.81
C ASN A 53 -9.77 -4.10 1.01
N MET A 54 -9.48 -2.93 1.60
CA MET A 54 -9.75 -1.64 0.98
C MET A 54 -8.99 -1.47 -0.34
N HIS A 55 -7.67 -1.67 -0.34
CA HIS A 55 -6.85 -1.40 -1.52
C HIS A 55 -7.02 -2.44 -2.61
N THR A 56 -7.38 -3.70 -2.29
CA THR A 56 -7.77 -4.66 -3.34
C THR A 56 -9.12 -4.32 -3.97
N GLU A 57 -10.08 -3.77 -3.20
CA GLU A 57 -11.33 -3.24 -3.77
C GLU A 57 -11.08 -2.03 -4.67
N ASP A 58 -10.23 -1.10 -4.26
CA ASP A 58 -9.91 0.09 -5.05
C ASP A 58 -9.06 -0.23 -6.28
N ALA A 59 -8.13 -1.18 -6.19
CA ALA A 59 -7.39 -1.70 -7.33
C ALA A 59 -8.33 -2.24 -8.41
N ARG A 60 -9.31 -3.09 -8.02
CA ARG A 60 -10.32 -3.60 -8.97
C ARG A 60 -11.12 -2.49 -9.65
N LYS A 61 -11.55 -1.47 -8.89
CA LYS A 61 -12.26 -0.31 -9.46
C LYS A 61 -11.41 0.45 -10.49
N ARG A 62 -10.09 0.35 -10.39
CA ARG A 62 -9.12 0.97 -11.29
C ARG A 62 -8.64 0.04 -12.42
N GLY A 63 -9.31 -1.11 -12.59
CA GLY A 63 -9.04 -2.03 -13.69
C GLY A 63 -7.97 -3.08 -13.41
N GLU A 64 -7.52 -3.25 -12.16
CA GLU A 64 -6.62 -4.35 -11.85
C GLU A 64 -7.30 -5.72 -11.93
N THR A 65 -6.48 -6.72 -12.22
CA THR A 65 -6.92 -8.11 -12.36
C THR A 65 -6.73 -8.89 -11.06
N GLU A 66 -7.62 -9.85 -10.82
CA GLU A 66 -7.46 -10.79 -9.69
C GLU A 66 -6.14 -11.56 -9.78
N GLN A 67 -5.71 -11.92 -10.99
CA GLN A 67 -4.43 -12.62 -11.20
C GLN A 67 -3.24 -11.82 -10.67
N ARG A 68 -3.17 -10.54 -10.99
CA ARG A 68 -2.12 -9.64 -10.48
C ARG A 68 -2.27 -9.42 -8.98
N ILE A 69 -3.47 -9.15 -8.47
CA ILE A 69 -3.68 -8.97 -7.02
C ILE A 69 -3.25 -10.21 -6.22
N TYR A 70 -3.58 -11.42 -6.68
CA TYR A 70 -3.24 -12.66 -5.98
C TYR A 70 -1.76 -13.00 -6.04
N LEU A 71 -1.09 -12.71 -7.16
CA LEU A 71 0.34 -12.98 -7.33
C LEU A 71 1.22 -11.89 -6.74
N LEU A 72 0.67 -10.81 -6.20
CA LEU A 72 1.42 -9.66 -5.71
C LEU A 72 2.36 -10.00 -4.54
N ASN A 73 2.01 -10.97 -3.70
CA ASN A 73 2.90 -11.42 -2.63
C ASN A 73 4.08 -12.28 -3.14
N ALA A 74 4.04 -12.71 -4.40
CA ALA A 74 5.04 -13.52 -5.09
C ALA A 74 5.51 -12.86 -6.39
N TRP A 75 5.45 -11.52 -6.46
CA TRP A 75 5.64 -10.75 -7.68
C TRP A 75 6.99 -10.98 -8.39
N ARG A 76 8.05 -11.30 -7.62
CA ARG A 76 9.40 -11.54 -8.16
C ARG A 76 9.43 -12.69 -9.17
N GLU A 77 8.61 -13.72 -8.96
CA GLU A 77 8.49 -14.92 -9.81
C GLU A 77 7.48 -14.74 -10.95
N SER A 78 6.78 -13.61 -11.01
CA SER A 78 5.72 -13.36 -11.98
C SER A 78 6.17 -12.42 -13.10
N PRO A 79 5.93 -12.77 -14.37
CA PRO A 79 6.20 -11.88 -15.51
C PRO A 79 5.11 -10.82 -15.72
N LEU A 80 4.07 -10.77 -14.86
CA LEU A 80 2.94 -9.88 -15.04
C LEU A 80 3.26 -8.41 -14.76
N TYR A 81 4.33 -8.13 -14.03
CA TYR A 81 4.70 -6.79 -13.57
C TYR A 81 5.78 -6.20 -14.46
N THR A 82 5.59 -4.94 -14.86
CA THR A 82 6.57 -4.19 -15.66
C THR A 82 7.83 -3.89 -14.85
N GLU A 83 8.96 -3.58 -15.50
CA GLU A 83 10.20 -3.21 -14.81
C GLU A 83 10.01 -2.04 -13.83
N ARG A 84 9.20 -1.05 -14.21
CA ARG A 84 8.84 0.08 -13.34
C ARG A 84 8.05 -0.36 -12.10
N GLU A 85 7.08 -1.26 -12.26
CA GLU A 85 6.34 -1.84 -11.14
C GLU A 85 7.24 -2.69 -10.25
N ARG A 86 8.14 -3.47 -10.84
CA ARG A 86 9.10 -4.32 -10.11
C ARG A 86 10.04 -3.49 -9.25
N ALA A 87 10.61 -2.41 -9.80
CA ALA A 87 11.44 -1.47 -9.03
C ALA A 87 10.65 -0.86 -7.86
N ALA A 88 9.41 -0.40 -8.10
CA ALA A 88 8.56 0.14 -7.04
C ALA A 88 8.20 -0.89 -5.97
N LEU A 89 7.94 -2.14 -6.34
CA LEU A 89 7.63 -3.22 -5.39
C LEU A 89 8.86 -3.62 -4.58
N ALA A 90 10.05 -3.65 -5.18
CA ALA A 90 11.32 -3.87 -4.47
C ALA A 90 11.57 -2.77 -3.44
N TRP A 91 11.39 -1.50 -3.84
CA TRP A 91 11.50 -0.36 -2.93
C TRP A 91 10.44 -0.37 -1.83
N THR A 92 9.21 -0.76 -2.16
CA THR A 92 8.13 -0.93 -1.19
C THR A 92 8.49 -1.95 -0.12
N GLU A 93 9.05 -3.10 -0.50
CA GLU A 93 9.52 -4.12 0.45
C GLU A 93 10.65 -3.60 1.31
N ALA A 94 11.68 -3.01 0.69
CA ALA A 94 12.84 -2.46 1.40
C ALA A 94 12.42 -1.41 2.44
N VAL A 95 11.66 -0.39 2.03
CA VAL A 95 11.26 0.72 2.90
C VAL A 95 10.19 0.31 3.93
N THR A 96 9.34 -0.67 3.63
CA THR A 96 8.39 -1.20 4.64
C THR A 96 9.14 -1.94 5.75
N LEU A 97 10.19 -2.69 5.40
CA LEU A 97 11.05 -3.43 6.33
C LEU A 97 12.33 -2.65 6.68
N ILE A 98 12.27 -1.32 6.73
CA ILE A 98 13.47 -0.46 6.83
C ILE A 98 14.38 -0.78 8.01
N ALA A 99 13.83 -1.27 9.14
CA ALA A 99 14.60 -1.66 10.31
C ALA A 99 15.44 -2.93 10.10
N GLU A 100 15.10 -3.74 9.11
CA GLU A 100 15.83 -4.95 8.72
C GLU A 100 16.73 -4.66 7.51
N THR A 101 16.18 -4.01 6.48
CA THR A 101 16.84 -3.86 5.17
C THR A 101 17.74 -2.63 5.09
N HIS A 102 17.44 -1.57 5.85
CA HIS A 102 18.12 -0.28 5.78
C HIS A 102 18.17 0.37 4.38
N ALA A 103 17.24 0.02 3.48
CA ALA A 103 17.14 0.55 2.11
C ALA A 103 18.47 0.46 1.33
N PRO A 104 18.88 -0.75 0.94
CA PRO A 104 20.20 -0.98 0.36
C PRO A 104 20.36 -0.29 -1.01
N ASP A 105 21.61 0.09 -1.32
CA ASP A 105 21.95 0.90 -2.50
C ASP A 105 21.55 0.22 -3.82
N ASP A 106 21.65 -1.11 -3.91
CA ASP A 106 21.27 -1.87 -5.10
C ASP A 106 19.78 -1.69 -5.46
N VAL A 107 18.90 -1.75 -4.46
CA VAL A 107 17.45 -1.49 -4.65
C VAL A 107 17.18 -0.02 -4.97
N TYR A 108 17.98 0.91 -4.42
CA TYR A 108 17.86 2.32 -4.77
C TYR A 108 18.23 2.57 -6.24
N GLU A 109 19.30 1.94 -6.74
CA GLU A 109 19.71 2.07 -8.15
C GLU A 109 18.65 1.50 -9.11
N GLU A 110 17.94 0.42 -8.75
CA GLU A 110 16.79 -0.07 -9.53
C GLU A 110 15.69 1.00 -9.68
N ILE A 111 15.38 1.72 -8.59
CA ILE A 111 14.42 2.83 -8.61
C ILE A 111 14.90 3.97 -9.49
N ARG A 112 16.18 4.35 -9.39
CA ARG A 112 16.78 5.44 -10.19
C ARG A 112 16.70 5.18 -11.69
N GLY A 113 16.72 3.92 -12.11
CA GLY A 113 16.53 3.53 -13.51
C GLY A 113 15.10 3.71 -14.04
N GLN A 114 14.10 3.77 -13.16
CA GLN A 114 12.67 3.77 -13.54
C GLN A 114 11.91 5.03 -13.14
N PHE A 115 12.39 5.78 -12.16
CA PHE A 115 11.71 6.93 -11.55
C PHE A 115 12.63 8.16 -11.49
N SER A 116 12.05 9.33 -11.76
CA SER A 116 12.69 10.62 -11.49
C SER A 116 12.87 10.87 -9.98
N ASP A 117 13.68 11.87 -9.62
CA ASP A 117 13.88 12.28 -8.21
C ASP A 117 12.54 12.61 -7.52
N ALA A 118 11.68 13.37 -8.21
CA ALA A 118 10.37 13.76 -7.68
C ALA A 118 9.46 12.54 -7.49
N GLU A 119 9.40 11.64 -8.48
CA GLU A 119 8.61 10.41 -8.34
C GLU A 119 9.15 9.48 -7.25
N THR A 120 10.47 9.42 -7.07
CA THR A 120 11.11 8.62 -6.01
C THR A 120 10.71 9.13 -4.62
N VAL A 121 10.72 10.45 -4.43
CA VAL A 121 10.22 11.07 -3.19
C VAL A 121 8.73 10.77 -3.01
N ASN A 122 7.93 10.94 -4.06
CA ASN A 122 6.48 10.70 -4.01
C ASN A 122 6.13 9.24 -3.71
N LEU A 123 6.85 8.28 -4.30
CA LEU A 123 6.72 6.85 -4.03
C LEU A 123 7.12 6.52 -2.59
N THR A 124 8.21 7.10 -2.10
CA THR A 124 8.65 6.91 -0.71
C THR A 124 7.63 7.47 0.28
N MET A 125 7.06 8.64 -0.02
CA MET A 125 5.97 9.22 0.78
C MET A 125 4.70 8.38 0.73
N LEU A 126 4.36 7.78 -0.42
CA LEU A 126 3.28 6.81 -0.53
C LEU A 126 3.51 5.59 0.39
N ILE A 127 4.72 5.01 0.36
CA ILE A 127 5.09 3.87 1.21
C ILE A 127 5.01 4.26 2.70
N GLY A 128 5.49 5.44 3.07
CA GLY A 128 5.38 5.98 4.43
C GLY A 128 3.94 6.17 4.88
N ALA A 129 3.09 6.74 4.00
CA ALA A 129 1.67 6.96 4.29
C ALA A 129 0.93 5.65 4.52
N ILE A 130 1.09 4.63 3.65
CA ILE A 130 0.45 3.33 3.87
C ILE A 130 0.98 2.63 5.11
N ASN A 131 2.28 2.76 5.42
CA ASN A 131 2.86 2.23 6.65
C ASN A 131 2.28 2.88 7.91
N ALA A 132 1.95 4.18 7.86
CA ALA A 132 1.24 4.86 8.95
C ALA A 132 -0.21 4.35 9.07
N TRP A 133 -0.93 4.22 7.96
CA TRP A 133 -2.29 3.65 7.93
C TRP A 133 -2.33 2.22 8.48
N ASN A 134 -1.38 1.38 8.09
CA ASN A 134 -1.26 0.00 8.60
C ASN A 134 -1.07 0.01 10.12
N ARG A 135 -0.18 0.85 10.65
CA ARG A 135 0.07 0.97 12.10
C ARG A 135 -1.20 1.36 12.85
N LEU A 136 -1.93 2.36 12.37
CA LEU A 136 -3.20 2.80 12.98
C LEU A 136 -4.25 1.69 12.96
N ALA A 137 -4.51 1.11 11.78
CA ALA A 137 -5.54 0.09 11.61
C ALA A 137 -5.25 -1.17 12.45
N ILE A 138 -4.00 -1.62 12.49
CA ILE A 138 -3.58 -2.78 13.27
C ILE A 138 -3.66 -2.47 14.77
N ALA A 139 -3.06 -1.36 15.22
CA ALA A 139 -2.99 -0.98 16.63
C ALA A 139 -4.38 -0.81 17.24
N PHE A 140 -5.34 -0.27 16.47
CA PHE A 140 -6.70 -0.02 16.94
C PHE A 140 -7.73 -1.07 16.51
N ARG A 141 -7.28 -2.18 15.90
CA ARG A 141 -8.12 -3.31 15.47
C ARG A 141 -9.29 -2.87 14.57
N ALA A 142 -9.01 -2.01 13.60
CA ALA A 142 -9.98 -1.62 12.59
C ALA A 142 -10.55 -2.87 11.89
N VAL A 143 -11.87 -2.92 11.73
CA VAL A 143 -12.59 -4.07 11.17
C VAL A 143 -13.04 -3.73 9.77
N HIS A 144 -12.62 -4.51 8.77
CA HIS A 144 -13.10 -4.33 7.40
C HIS A 144 -14.55 -4.82 7.27
N PRO A 145 -15.28 -4.38 6.22
CA PRO A 145 -16.57 -4.96 5.91
C PRO A 145 -16.46 -6.48 5.72
N VAL A 146 -17.32 -7.24 6.39
CA VAL A 146 -17.47 -8.69 6.17
C VAL A 146 -18.71 -8.88 5.30
N LYS A 147 -18.50 -9.21 4.02
CA LYS A 147 -19.61 -9.57 3.12
C LYS A 147 -20.06 -10.98 3.49
N VAL A 148 -21.17 -11.10 4.20
CA VAL A 148 -21.83 -12.40 4.40
C VAL A 148 -22.42 -12.79 3.05
N LYS A 149 -21.92 -13.88 2.43
CA LYS A 149 -22.65 -14.48 1.32
C LYS A 149 -24.01 -14.91 1.85
N ALA A 150 -25.10 -14.47 1.20
CA ALA A 150 -26.36 -15.20 1.32
C ALA A 150 -26.04 -16.68 1.12
N SER A 151 -26.45 -17.52 2.07
CA SER A 151 -26.27 -18.96 2.01
C SER A 151 -26.62 -19.43 0.60
N VAL A 152 -25.70 -20.15 -0.04
CA VAL A 152 -26.04 -20.92 -1.24
C VAL A 152 -27.11 -21.90 -0.76
N ALA A 153 -28.37 -21.61 -1.11
CA ALA A 153 -29.48 -22.53 -0.97
C ALA A 153 -29.37 -23.60 -2.06
#